data_AF-A0A972YJE3-F1
#
_entry.id   AF-A0A972YJE3-F1
#
_cell.length_a   1.000
_cell.length_b   1.000
_cell.length_c   1.000
_cell.angle_alpha   90.00
_cell.angle_beta   90.00
_cell.angle_gamma   90.00
#
_symmetry.space_group_name_H-M   'P 1'
#
loop_
_entity.id
_entity.type
_entity.pdbx_description
1 polymer ?
#
loop_
_entity_poly.entity_id
_entity_poly.type
_entity_poly.pdbx_seq_one_letter_code
_entity_poly.pdbx_strand_id
1 'polypeptide(L)'
;RAAEEIVMGDITSGASGDIRMVTKTARHMVCDWGMTDLGPVAYGENKDHVFLGQEVARSQNYSEETAQKIDRKIHEIVEEQYKRSLQILNDNRNALDLCADALLEHETIDGKHVQEILEFGEIRSPIVKREPAAKKADPEPEEEAETEKQSDDKKDDGLAGEQAPAGAPA
;
A
#
# COMPACT_ATOMS: atom_id res chain seq x y z
N ARG A 1 14.83 0.90 10.96
CA ARG A 1 14.46 0.59 12.37
C ARG A 1 15.37 -0.46 13.01
N ALA A 2 15.22 -1.75 12.72
CA ALA A 2 15.96 -2.81 13.43
C ALA A 2 17.48 -2.69 13.28
N ALA A 3 17.97 -2.40 12.06
CA ALA A 3 19.40 -2.15 11.82
C ALA A 3 19.91 -0.89 12.57
N GLU A 4 19.12 0.18 12.63
CA GLU A 4 19.47 1.40 13.37
C GLU A 4 19.61 1.10 14.87
N GLU A 5 18.68 0.34 15.45
CA GLU A 5 18.75 -0.05 16.87
C GLU A 5 20.01 -0.88 17.16
N ILE A 6 20.35 -1.82 16.28
CA ILE A 6 21.52 -2.70 16.43
C ILE A 6 22.85 -1.94 16.30
N VAL A 7 22.94 -1.00 15.36
CA VAL A 7 24.21 -0.34 15.00
C VAL A 7 24.40 0.99 15.73
N MET A 8 23.34 1.79 15.83
CA MET A 8 23.39 3.15 16.38
C MET A 8 22.91 3.22 17.83
N GLY A 9 22.14 2.23 18.31
CA GLY A 9 21.59 2.22 19.67
C GLY A 9 20.51 3.28 19.92
N ASP A 10 20.05 3.96 18.87
CA ASP A 10 19.02 4.98 18.91
C ASP A 10 18.04 4.81 17.73
N ILE A 11 16.85 5.39 17.86
CA ILE A 11 15.74 5.22 16.93
C ILE A 11 15.41 6.57 16.29
N THR A 12 15.40 6.59 14.95
CA THR A 12 15.04 7.78 14.17
C THR A 12 13.58 7.74 13.69
N SER A 13 13.07 8.88 13.21
CA SER A 13 11.75 8.97 12.57
C SER A 13 11.72 8.44 11.13
N GLY A 14 12.86 8.02 10.56
CA GLY A 14 12.98 7.61 9.16
C GLY A 14 12.12 6.38 8.82
N ALA A 15 11.96 5.45 9.76
CA ALA A 15 11.19 4.21 9.56
C ALA A 15 9.67 4.36 9.75
N SER A 16 9.13 5.58 9.83
CA SER A 16 7.68 5.81 10.05
C SER A 16 6.81 5.23 8.94
N GLY A 17 7.31 5.21 7.69
CA GLY A 17 6.63 4.59 6.55
C GLY A 17 6.50 3.07 6.73
N ASP A 18 7.60 2.41 7.08
CA ASP A 18 7.64 0.95 7.29
C ASP A 18 6.72 0.53 8.43
N ILE A 19 6.71 1.27 9.55
CA ILE A 19 5.83 0.99 10.69
C ILE A 19 4.36 1.07 10.28
N ARG A 20 3.97 2.10 9.50
CA ARG A 20 2.60 2.22 8.98
C ARG A 20 2.24 1.06 8.07
N MET A 21 3.15 0.66 7.18
CA MET A 21 2.92 -0.45 6.25
C MET A 21 2.77 -1.78 7.00
N VAL A 22 3.70 -2.12 7.89
CA VAL A 22 3.67 -3.35 8.69
C VAL A 22 2.40 -3.42 9.55
N THR A 23 2.03 -2.30 10.21
CA THR A 23 0.79 -2.24 11.01
C THR A 23 -0.45 -2.47 10.14
N LYS A 24 -0.49 -1.87 8.94
CA LYS A 24 -1.60 -2.05 7.99
C LYS A 24 -1.70 -3.50 7.54
N THR A 25 -0.59 -4.12 7.16
CA THR A 25 -0.56 -5.54 6.76
C THR A 25 -1.01 -6.45 7.89
N ALA A 26 -0.50 -6.25 9.11
CA ALA A 26 -0.93 -7.02 10.28
C ALA A 26 -2.43 -6.84 10.56
N ARG A 27 -2.98 -5.63 10.40
CA ARG A 27 -4.42 -5.41 10.50
C ARG A 27 -5.20 -6.19 9.44
N HIS A 28 -4.75 -6.23 8.19
CA HIS A 28 -5.40 -7.05 7.14
C HIS A 28 -5.34 -8.55 7.47
N MET A 29 -4.20 -9.04 7.97
CA MET A 29 -4.05 -10.44 8.39
C MET A 29 -5.08 -10.83 9.47
N VAL A 30 -5.31 -9.93 10.43
CA VAL A 30 -6.22 -10.16 11.55
C VAL A 30 -7.68 -9.95 11.15
N CYS A 31 -7.98 -8.84 10.48
CA CYS A 31 -9.35 -8.38 10.25
C CYS A 31 -9.99 -8.92 8.97
N ASP A 32 -9.21 -9.16 7.92
CA ASP A 32 -9.76 -9.41 6.58
C ASP A 32 -9.44 -10.82 6.09
N TRP A 33 -8.24 -11.33 6.43
CA TRP A 33 -7.77 -12.63 5.94
C TRP A 33 -7.97 -13.77 6.94
N GLY A 34 -8.30 -13.46 8.20
CA GLY A 34 -8.51 -14.48 9.24
C GLY A 34 -7.27 -15.33 9.54
N MET A 35 -6.08 -14.76 9.39
CA MET A 35 -4.79 -15.45 9.59
C MET A 35 -4.37 -15.57 11.06
N THR A 36 -5.34 -15.55 11.98
CA THR A 36 -5.09 -15.63 13.42
C THR A 36 -6.07 -16.59 14.11
N ASP A 37 -5.82 -16.84 15.39
CA ASP A 37 -6.69 -17.60 16.28
C ASP A 37 -8.04 -16.94 16.57
N LEU A 38 -8.29 -15.70 16.07
CA LEU A 38 -9.63 -15.11 16.04
C LEU A 38 -10.56 -15.80 15.03
N GLY A 39 -10.00 -16.65 14.17
CA GLY A 39 -10.73 -17.44 13.20
C GLY A 39 -10.97 -16.72 11.87
N PRO A 40 -11.60 -17.41 10.90
CA PRO A 40 -11.83 -16.90 9.55
C PRO A 40 -13.04 -15.96 9.50
N VAL A 41 -13.02 -14.90 10.31
CA VAL A 41 -14.09 -13.89 10.39
C VAL A 41 -13.56 -12.57 9.85
N ALA A 42 -14.30 -11.98 8.90
CA ALA A 42 -14.02 -10.64 8.42
C ALA A 42 -14.59 -9.61 9.41
N TYR A 43 -13.72 -8.90 10.11
CA TYR A 43 -14.05 -7.80 11.02
C TYR A 43 -14.09 -6.44 10.30
N GLY A 44 -13.55 -6.38 9.08
CA GLY A 44 -13.37 -5.17 8.28
C GLY A 44 -14.40 -5.01 7.15
N GLU A 45 -15.69 -4.89 7.44
CA GLU A 45 -16.63 -4.33 6.46
C GLU A 45 -16.55 -2.79 6.46
N ASN A 46 -15.54 -2.24 5.77
CA ASN A 46 -15.62 -0.86 5.31
C ASN A 46 -16.52 -0.83 4.07
N LYS A 47 -17.78 -0.42 4.25
CA LYS A 47 -18.54 0.11 3.12
C LYS A 47 -17.90 1.44 2.74
N ASP A 48 -16.99 1.42 1.76
CA ASP A 48 -16.55 2.60 1.02
C ASP A 48 -17.74 3.15 0.20
N HIS A 49 -18.75 3.66 0.90
CA HIS A 49 -19.77 4.50 0.30
C HIS A 49 -19.27 5.93 0.35
N VAL A 50 -18.44 6.28 -0.65
CA VAL A 50 -18.11 7.67 -0.97
C VAL A 50 -19.38 8.33 -1.53
N PHE A 51 -20.27 8.78 -0.65
CA PHE A 51 -21.34 9.70 -1.04
C PHE A 51 -20.85 11.14 -0.84
N LEU A 52 -21.09 11.97 -1.85
CA LEU A 52 -20.78 13.40 -1.87
C LEU A 52 -21.24 14.09 -0.57
N GLY A 53 -20.28 14.52 0.26
CA GLY A 53 -20.52 15.56 1.27
C GLY A 53 -20.83 15.14 2.71
N GLN A 54 -20.67 13.87 3.10
CA GLN A 54 -20.74 13.48 4.52
C GLN A 54 -19.46 12.79 5.00
N GLU A 55 -18.94 13.22 6.16
CA GLU A 55 -17.93 12.48 6.91
C GLU A 55 -18.47 11.07 7.16
N VAL A 56 -17.88 10.08 6.48
CA VAL A 56 -18.20 8.67 6.68
C VAL A 56 -17.72 8.28 8.07
N ALA A 57 -18.64 8.27 9.03
CA ALA A 57 -18.40 7.67 10.33
C ALA A 57 -18.04 6.20 10.13
N ARG A 58 -16.79 5.83 10.45
CA ARG A 58 -16.33 4.46 10.47
C ARG A 58 -17.09 3.70 11.56
N SER A 59 -18.13 2.99 11.19
CA SER A 59 -18.84 2.06 12.09
C SER A 59 -17.96 0.83 12.29
N GLN A 60 -17.40 0.65 13.48
CA GLN A 60 -16.82 -0.65 13.86
C GLN A 60 -17.98 -1.61 14.14
N ASN A 61 -18.14 -2.64 13.30
CA ASN A 61 -19.22 -3.62 13.42
C ASN A 61 -18.89 -4.75 14.43
N TYR A 62 -18.12 -4.45 15.48
CA TYR A 62 -17.69 -5.43 16.49
C TYR A 62 -17.60 -4.81 17.88
N SER A 63 -17.67 -5.66 18.92
CA SER A 63 -17.61 -5.22 20.31
C SER A 63 -16.25 -4.65 20.67
N GLU A 64 -16.21 -3.80 21.70
CA GLU A 64 -14.94 -3.28 22.25
C GLU A 64 -14.00 -4.41 22.71
N GLU A 65 -14.56 -5.48 23.29
CA GLU A 65 -13.78 -6.68 23.64
C GLU A 65 -13.09 -7.30 22.41
N THR A 66 -13.78 -7.32 21.27
CA THR A 66 -13.22 -7.82 20.00
C THR A 66 -12.17 -6.86 19.46
N ALA A 67 -12.40 -5.54 19.57
CA ALA A 67 -11.42 -4.51 19.19
C ALA A 67 -10.10 -4.70 19.96
N GLN A 68 -10.19 -4.89 21.28
CA GLN A 68 -9.01 -5.15 22.13
C GLN A 68 -8.29 -6.44 21.75
N LYS A 69 -9.02 -7.51 21.36
CA LYS A 69 -8.44 -8.76 20.86
C LYS A 69 -7.69 -8.52 19.54
N ILE A 70 -8.27 -7.77 18.61
CA ILE A 70 -7.65 -7.40 17.33
C ILE A 70 -6.36 -6.63 17.55
N ASP A 71 -6.40 -5.55 18.35
CA ASP A 71 -5.23 -4.71 18.59
C ASP A 71 -4.09 -5.49 19.27
N ARG A 72 -4.43 -6.38 20.21
CA ARG A 72 -3.45 -7.29 20.82
C ARG A 72 -2.80 -8.20 19.77
N LYS A 73 -3.56 -8.78 18.85
CA LYS A 73 -3.03 -9.66 17.80
C LYS A 73 -2.14 -8.91 16.81
N ILE A 74 -2.53 -7.70 16.44
CA ILE A 74 -1.68 -6.82 15.63
C ILE A 74 -0.34 -6.58 16.34
N HIS A 75 -0.38 -6.22 17.62
CA HIS A 75 0.83 -5.99 18.41
C HIS A 75 1.71 -7.25 18.50
N GLU A 76 1.13 -8.41 18.79
CA GLU A 76 1.84 -9.70 18.83
C GLU A 76 2.58 -9.99 17.53
N ILE A 77 1.91 -9.84 16.37
CA ILE A 77 2.52 -10.07 15.04
C ILE A 77 3.69 -9.11 14.80
N VAL A 78 3.49 -7.82 15.05
CA VAL A 78 4.52 -6.81 14.78
C VAL A 78 5.74 -7.02 15.67
N GLU A 79 5.52 -7.31 16.95
CA GLU A 79 6.59 -7.56 17.93
C GLU A 79 7.38 -8.83 17.59
N GLU A 80 6.71 -9.91 17.18
CA GLU A 80 7.36 -11.15 16.77
C GLU A 80 8.25 -10.93 15.54
N GLN A 81 7.71 -10.27 14.51
CA GLN A 81 8.49 -10.00 13.29
C GLN A 81 9.61 -9.00 13.55
N TYR A 82 9.44 -8.07 14.50
CA TYR A 82 10.51 -7.18 14.93
C TYR A 82 11.66 -7.96 15.56
N LYS A 83 11.37 -8.84 16.53
CA LYS A 83 12.36 -9.73 17.17
C LYS A 83 13.06 -10.62 16.15
N ARG A 84 12.31 -11.21 15.22
CA ARG A 84 12.87 -12.03 14.13
C ARG A 84 13.81 -11.20 13.26
N SER A 85 13.44 -9.96 12.92
CA SER A 85 14.30 -9.06 12.14
C SER A 85 15.58 -8.72 12.89
N LEU A 86 15.49 -8.43 14.20
CA LEU A 86 16.66 -8.21 15.04
C LEU A 86 17.58 -9.43 15.05
N GLN A 87 17.03 -10.63 15.19
CA GLN A 87 17.81 -11.86 15.17
C GLN A 87 18.53 -12.06 13.83
N ILE A 88 17.81 -11.97 12.71
CA ILE A 88 18.40 -12.14 11.36
C ILE A 88 19.54 -11.14 11.12
N LEU A 89 19.36 -9.88 11.53
CA LEU A 89 20.39 -8.85 11.36
C LEU A 89 21.60 -9.08 12.27
N ASN A 90 21.39 -9.55 13.50
CA ASN A 90 22.50 -9.89 14.40
C ASN A 90 23.27 -11.13 13.89
N ASP A 91 22.56 -12.17 13.44
CA ASP A 91 23.16 -13.38 12.88
C ASP A 91 24.00 -13.06 11.63
N ASN A 92 23.65 -11.99 10.90
CA ASN A 92 24.34 -11.54 9.69
C ASN A 92 25.04 -10.18 9.89
N ARG A 93 25.51 -9.87 11.10
CA ARG A 93 26.06 -8.55 11.44
C ARG A 93 27.19 -8.09 10.51
N ASN A 94 28.13 -8.99 10.20
CA ASN A 94 29.24 -8.67 9.30
C ASN A 94 28.74 -8.30 7.88
N ALA A 95 27.76 -9.04 7.36
CA ALA A 95 27.19 -8.75 6.06
C ALA A 95 26.43 -7.41 6.04
N LEU A 96 25.74 -7.06 7.14
CA LEU A 96 25.09 -5.76 7.29
C LEU A 96 26.10 -4.60 7.19
N ASP A 97 27.22 -4.71 7.91
CA ASP A 97 28.28 -3.69 7.92
C ASP A 97 28.92 -3.57 6.52
N LEU A 98 29.24 -4.69 5.85
CA LEU A 98 29.77 -4.71 4.49
C LEU A 98 28.80 -4.11 3.45
N CYS A 99 27.50 -4.36 3.59
CA CYS A 99 26.48 -3.76 2.72
C CYS A 99 26.44 -2.24 2.91
N ALA A 100 26.55 -1.75 4.16
CA ALA A 100 26.57 -0.33 4.46
C ALA A 100 27.81 0.35 3.85
N ASP A 101 28.99 -0.25 4.02
CA ASP A 101 30.24 0.26 3.44
C ASP A 101 30.18 0.32 1.91
N ALA A 102 29.67 -0.74 1.27
CA ALA A 102 29.50 -0.78 -0.18
C ALA A 102 28.50 0.28 -0.68
N LEU A 103 27.42 0.56 0.07
CA LEU A 103 26.47 1.61 -0.25
C LEU A 103 27.05 3.02 -0.04
N LEU A 104 27.97 3.20 0.91
CA LEU A 104 28.69 4.46 1.07
C LEU A 104 29.62 4.74 -0.12
N GLU A 105 30.26 3.71 -0.68
CA GLU A 105 31.17 3.85 -1.82
C GLU A 105 30.42 4.01 -3.16
N HIS A 106 29.37 3.21 -3.36
CA HIS A 106 28.75 3.06 -4.68
C HIS A 106 27.33 3.63 -4.80
N GLU A 107 26.73 4.10 -3.70
CA GLU A 107 25.35 4.61 -3.58
C GLU A 107 24.25 3.57 -3.87
N THR A 108 24.47 2.65 -4.81
CA THR A 108 23.54 1.59 -5.21
C THR A 108 24.28 0.27 -5.43
N ILE A 109 23.75 -0.79 -4.86
CA ILE A 109 24.18 -2.18 -5.10
C ILE A 109 22.96 -3.02 -5.53
N ASP A 110 23.17 -3.96 -6.45
CA ASP A 110 22.13 -4.92 -6.86
C ASP A 110 22.00 -6.07 -5.86
N GLY A 111 20.86 -6.77 -5.87
CA GLY A 111 20.63 -7.94 -5.01
C GLY A 111 21.68 -9.05 -5.16
N LYS A 112 22.29 -9.20 -6.35
CA LYS A 112 23.42 -10.12 -6.56
C LYS A 112 24.65 -9.77 -5.71
N HIS A 113 24.92 -8.49 -5.49
CA HIS A 113 26.06 -8.07 -4.68
C HIS A 113 25.80 -8.32 -3.19
N VAL A 114 24.56 -8.13 -2.74
CA VAL A 114 24.14 -8.51 -1.37
C VAL A 114 24.30 -10.02 -1.17
N GLN A 115 23.91 -10.82 -2.16
CA GLN A 115 24.10 -12.28 -2.12
C GLN A 115 25.57 -12.66 -2.06
N GLU A 116 26.44 -12.01 -2.84
CA GLU A 116 27.89 -12.23 -2.79
C GLU A 116 28.47 -11.86 -1.43
N ILE A 117 28.02 -10.77 -0.80
CA ILE A 117 28.42 -10.41 0.57
C ILE A 117 27.99 -11.49 1.56
N LEU A 118 26.76 -12.02 1.45
CA LEU A 118 26.26 -13.07 2.34
C LEU A 118 27.01 -14.41 2.17
N GLU A 119 27.40 -14.77 0.95
CA GLU A 119 28.05 -16.06 0.64
C GLU A 119 29.57 -16.02 0.81
N PHE A 120 30.21 -14.93 0.38
CA PHE A 120 31.66 -14.83 0.26
C PHE A 120 32.28 -13.78 1.19
N GLY A 121 31.46 -12.90 1.79
CA GLY A 121 31.95 -11.80 2.63
C GLY A 121 32.55 -10.64 1.82
N GLU A 122 32.34 -10.60 0.50
CA GLU A 122 32.87 -9.56 -0.38
C GLU A 122 32.06 -9.48 -1.68
N ILE A 123 32.06 -8.32 -2.32
CA ILE A 123 31.51 -8.16 -3.68
C ILE A 123 32.57 -8.62 -4.68
N ARG A 124 32.19 -9.54 -5.57
CA ARG A 124 33.09 -10.11 -6.60
C ARG A 124 32.73 -9.64 -8.00
N SER A 125 31.46 -9.31 -8.22
CA SER A 125 30.99 -8.78 -9.49
C SER A 125 31.21 -7.27 -9.60
N PRO A 126 31.41 -6.73 -10.82
CA PRO A 126 31.52 -5.30 -11.01
C PRO A 126 30.18 -4.60 -10.73
N ILE A 127 30.25 -3.48 -10.02
CA ILE A 127 29.12 -2.59 -9.76
C ILE A 127 29.02 -1.60 -10.91
N VAL A 128 28.05 -1.82 -11.79
CA VAL A 128 27.78 -0.94 -12.93
C VAL A 128 26.83 0.15 -12.46
N LYS A 129 27.28 1.42 -12.48
CA LYS A 129 26.39 2.56 -12.28
C LYS A 129 25.36 2.55 -13.40
N ARG A 130 24.13 2.17 -13.08
CA ARG A 130 23.00 2.33 -13.98
C ARG A 130 22.46 3.73 -13.78
N GLU A 131 22.48 4.55 -14.83
CA GLU A 131 21.60 5.71 -14.85
C GLU A 131 20.16 5.21 -14.66
N PRO A 132 19.33 5.92 -13.87
CA PRO A 132 17.95 5.52 -13.68
C PRO A 132 17.31 5.41 -15.06
N ALA A 133 16.92 4.18 -15.44
CA ALA A 133 16.22 3.95 -16.68
C ALA A 133 14.99 4.86 -16.64
N ALA A 134 14.97 5.87 -17.51
CA ALA A 134 13.76 6.65 -17.75
C ALA A 134 12.66 5.63 -18.00
N LYS A 135 11.62 5.65 -17.15
CA LYS A 135 10.43 4.83 -17.34
C LYS A 135 10.05 4.98 -18.80
N LYS A 136 10.17 3.91 -19.59
CA LYS A 136 9.54 3.88 -20.91
C LYS A 136 8.07 4.13 -20.60
N ALA A 137 7.58 5.30 -20.98
CA ALA A 137 6.17 5.62 -20.85
C ALA A 137 5.43 4.46 -21.54
N ASP A 138 4.55 3.80 -20.80
CA ASP A 138 3.55 2.95 -21.42
C ASP A 138 2.84 3.80 -22.49
N PRO A 139 2.56 3.28 -23.69
CA PRO A 139 1.84 4.04 -24.70
C PRO A 139 0.48 4.46 -24.09
N GLU A 140 0.21 5.77 -24.09
CA GLU A 140 -1.09 6.32 -23.72
C GLU A 140 -2.19 5.60 -24.54
N PRO A 141 -3.32 5.22 -23.92
CA PRO A 141 -4.43 4.68 -24.69
C PRO A 141 -4.94 5.77 -25.65
N GLU A 142 -4.96 5.45 -26.94
CA GLU A 142 -5.53 6.31 -27.99
C GLU A 142 -7.00 6.64 -27.66
N GLU A 143 -7.31 7.93 -27.50
CA GLU A 143 -8.69 8.42 -27.48
C GLU A 143 -9.34 8.12 -28.84
N GLU A 144 -10.33 7.23 -28.86
CA GLU A 144 -11.22 7.06 -29.99
C GLU A 144 -12.06 8.34 -30.17
N ALA A 145 -11.72 9.13 -31.18
CA ALA A 145 -12.51 10.26 -31.62
C ALA A 145 -13.84 9.79 -32.23
N GLU A 146 -14.95 10.00 -31.52
CA GLU A 146 -16.29 9.90 -32.10
C GLU A 146 -16.49 10.98 -33.17
N THR A 147 -16.46 10.56 -34.44
CA THR A 147 -16.88 11.40 -35.57
C THR A 147 -18.40 11.54 -35.59
N GLU A 148 -18.89 12.75 -35.29
CA GLU A 148 -20.22 13.20 -35.71
C GLU A 148 -20.31 13.23 -37.24
N LYS A 149 -21.31 12.54 -37.79
CA LYS A 149 -21.87 12.84 -39.12
C LYS A 149 -23.33 13.25 -38.94
N GLN A 150 -23.58 14.54 -39.10
CA GLN A 150 -24.90 15.06 -39.44
C GLN A 150 -25.20 14.73 -40.91
N SER A 151 -26.39 14.21 -41.18
CA SER A 151 -27.04 14.29 -42.48
C SER A 151 -28.50 14.69 -42.30
N ASP A 152 -28.75 15.96 -42.65
CA ASP A 152 -29.91 16.56 -43.31
C ASP A 152 -31.35 15.98 -43.12
N ASP A 153 -32.17 16.88 -42.55
CA ASP A 153 -33.33 17.49 -43.19
C ASP A 153 -34.66 16.70 -43.30
N LYS A 154 -35.62 17.07 -42.44
CA LYS A 154 -36.89 17.69 -42.90
C LYS A 154 -37.79 18.12 -41.74
N LYS A 155 -38.17 19.39 -41.76
CA LYS A 155 -39.44 19.90 -41.19
C LYS A 155 -40.62 19.27 -41.95
N ASP A 156 -41.66 18.85 -41.24
CA ASP A 156 -42.98 19.49 -41.36
C ASP A 156 -43.99 18.99 -40.30
N ASP A 157 -44.70 19.95 -39.74
CA ASP A 157 -46.10 19.96 -39.27
C ASP A 157 -46.74 18.84 -38.43
N GLY A 158 -47.32 19.29 -37.30
CA GLY A 158 -48.77 19.07 -37.12
C GLY A 158 -49.26 18.41 -35.83
N LEU A 159 -49.75 19.27 -34.92
CA LEU A 159 -51.02 19.14 -34.18
C LEU A 159 -51.16 18.16 -32.98
N ALA A 160 -51.34 18.83 -31.82
CA ALA A 160 -52.52 18.76 -30.93
C ALA A 160 -52.58 17.78 -29.74
N GLY A 161 -53.04 18.33 -28.60
CA GLY A 161 -53.63 17.63 -27.45
C GLY A 161 -52.75 17.63 -26.20
N GLU A 162 -52.79 18.63 -25.30
CA GLU A 162 -53.77 18.76 -24.19
C GLU A 162 -53.52 17.68 -23.10
N GLN A 163 -53.22 17.94 -21.82
CA GLN A 163 -53.77 18.91 -20.87
C GLN A 163 -52.92 18.86 -19.58
N ALA A 164 -52.75 20.00 -18.88
CA ALA A 164 -52.35 20.04 -17.46
C ALA A 164 -53.60 19.89 -16.56
N PRO A 165 -53.45 19.55 -15.27
CA PRO A 165 -53.53 20.60 -14.25
C PRO A 165 -52.47 20.40 -13.13
N ALA A 166 -51.75 21.44 -12.69
CA ALA A 166 -52.15 22.47 -11.72
C ALA A 166 -52.47 21.93 -10.30
N GLY A 167 -51.59 22.27 -9.34
CA GLY A 167 -51.82 22.07 -7.91
C GLY A 167 -50.61 22.43 -7.06
N ALA A 168 -50.50 23.70 -6.67
CA ALA A 168 -49.73 24.19 -5.51
C ALA A 168 -50.73 24.77 -4.49
N PRO A 169 -50.32 25.29 -3.33
CA PRO A 169 -49.57 24.69 -2.22
C PRO A 169 -50.31 24.85 -0.86
N ALA A 170 -49.79 24.26 0.23
CA ALA A 170 -49.90 24.76 1.60
C ALA A 170 -48.84 24.08 2.48
#